data_AF-A0A932ZA60-F1
#
_entry.id   AF-A0A932ZA60-F1
#
_cell.length_a   1.000
_cell.length_b   1.000
_cell.length_c   1.000
_cell.angle_alpha   90.00
_cell.angle_beta   90.00
_cell.angle_gamma   90.00
#
_symmetry.space_group_name_H-M   'P 1'
#
loop_
_entity.id
_entity.type
_entity.pdbx_description
1 polymer ?
#
loop_
_entity_poly.entity_id
_entity_poly.type
_entity_poly.pdbx_seq_one_letter_code
_entity_poly.pdbx_strand_id
1 'polypeptide(L)' 'MKPNDSSAFKIVAREDFSDVTYLLEIQHPLMARAARPGQFVIVMS' A
#
# COMPACT_ATOMS: atom_id res chain seq x y z
N MET A 1 -10.47 23.50 -1.01
CA MET A 1 -9.41 22.50 -1.20
C MET A 1 -10.06 21.30 -1.88
N LYS A 2 -9.89 21.16 -3.20
CA LYS A 2 -10.43 19.98 -3.90
C LYS A 2 -9.65 18.77 -3.38
N PRO A 3 -10.29 17.62 -3.09
CA PRO A 3 -9.52 16.39 -2.95
C PRO A 3 -8.87 16.16 -4.31
N ASN A 4 -7.56 16.38 -4.39
CA ASN A 4 -6.80 15.96 -5.57
C ASN A 4 -7.10 14.48 -5.80
N ASP A 5 -7.23 14.09 -7.07
CA ASP A 5 -7.38 12.70 -7.52
C ASP A 5 -6.72 11.76 -6.53
N SER A 6 -7.54 10.87 -5.95
CA SER A 6 -7.14 9.82 -5.03
C SER A 6 -5.77 9.29 -5.46
N SER A 7 -4.73 9.60 -4.70
CA SER A 7 -3.35 9.25 -5.02
C SER A 7 -3.19 7.73 -4.86
N ALA A 8 -3.72 6.98 -5.82
CA ALA A 8 -3.62 5.53 -5.87
C ALA A 8 -2.13 5.20 -5.99
N PHE A 9 -1.64 4.40 -5.05
CA PHE A 9 -0.26 3.93 -5.10
C PHE A 9 -0.18 2.73 -6.06
N LYS A 10 0.82 2.74 -6.92
CA LYS A 10 0.99 1.69 -7.93
C LYS A 10 1.33 0.36 -7.24
N ILE A 11 0.50 -0.66 -7.46
CA ILE A 11 0.84 -2.06 -7.13
C ILE A 11 1.79 -2.55 -8.21
N VAL A 12 2.98 -2.99 -7.82
CA VAL A 12 4.03 -3.43 -8.74
C VAL A 12 4.15 -4.96 -8.80
N ALA A 13 3.75 -5.65 -7.73
CA ALA A 13 3.67 -7.10 -7.69
C ALA A 13 2.55 -7.55 -6.75
N ARG A 14 2.07 -8.76 -7.01
CA ARG A 14 1.19 -9.52 -6.12
C ARG A 14 1.70 -10.95 -6.08
N GLU A 15 1.83 -11.48 -4.87
CA GLU A 15 2.16 -12.87 -4.63
C GLU A 15 1.07 -13.48 -3.76
N ASP A 16 0.44 -14.54 -4.25
CA ASP A 16 -0.60 -15.26 -3.51
C ASP A 16 0.04 -16.46 -2.80
N PHE A 17 -0.16 -16.55 -1.48
CA PHE A 17 0.32 -17.68 -0.66
C PHE A 17 -0.78 -18.72 -0.41
N SER A 18 -2.04 -18.31 -0.47
CA SER A 18 -3.24 -19.15 -0.37
C SER A 18 -4.45 -18.42 -0.94
N ASP A 19 -5.62 -19.06 -0.93
CA ASP A 19 -6.89 -18.45 -1.35
C ASP A 19 -7.29 -17.21 -0.53
N VAL A 20 -6.69 -17.02 0.66
CA VAL A 20 -7.05 -15.96 1.62
C VAL A 20 -5.88 -15.09 2.06
N THR A 21 -4.66 -15.39 1.60
CA THR A 21 -3.46 -14.69 2.03
C THR A 21 -2.61 -14.34 0.83
N TYR A 22 -2.29 -13.06 0.68
CA TYR A 22 -1.43 -12.56 -0.38
C TYR A 22 -0.59 -11.37 0.10
N LEU A 23 0.51 -11.14 -0.60
CA LEU A 23 1.39 -9.99 -0.43
C LEU A 23 1.22 -9.05 -1.63
N LEU A 24 1.12 -7.76 -1.34
CA LEU A 24 1.14 -6.70 -2.36
C LEU A 24 2.42 -5.87 -2.19
N GLU A 25 3.14 -5.71 -3.29
CA GLU A 25 4.22 -4.72 -3.36
C GLU A 25 3.68 -3.43 -3.95
N ILE A 26 3.92 -2.31 -3.26
CA ILE A 26 3.40 -1.00 -3.63
C ILE A 26 4.55 -0.01 -3.76
N GLN A 27 4.56 0.77 -4.84
CA GLN A 27 5.55 1.82 -5.05
C GLN A 27 5.13 3.10 -4.31
N HIS A 28 5.63 3.27 -3.07
CA HIS A 28 5.47 4.51 -2.30
C HIS A 28 6.77 4.88 -1.54
N PRO A 29 7.72 5.59 -2.18
CA PRO A 29 9.04 5.85 -1.61
C PRO A 29 9.04 6.59 -0.27
N LEU A 30 8.13 7.55 -0.08
CA LEU A 30 8.04 8.30 1.17
C LEU A 30 7.51 7.45 2.34
N MET A 31 6.52 6.58 2.11
CA MET A 31 6.02 5.66 3.14
C MET A 31 7.09 4.65 3.54
N ALA A 32 7.80 4.06 2.57
CA ALA A 32 8.88 3.11 2.84
C ALA A 32 9.97 3.71 3.75
N ARG A 33 10.28 5.01 3.59
CA ARG A 33 11.24 5.72 4.45
C ARG A 33 10.67 6.07 5.82
N ALA A 34 9.36 6.31 5.92
CA ALA A 34 8.70 6.74 7.15
C ALA A 34 8.24 5.57 8.03
N ALA A 35 8.10 4.37 7.46
CA ALA A 35 7.59 3.19 8.13
C ALA A 35 8.47 2.77 9.32
N ARG A 36 7.82 2.49 10.45
CA ARG A 36 8.44 2.06 11.71
C ARG A 36 7.62 0.92 12.34
N PRO A 37 8.24 0.08 13.18
CA PRO A 37 7.51 -0.95 13.92
C PRO A 37 6.34 -0.36 14.73
N GLY A 38 5.21 -1.07 14.75
CA GLY A 38 3.99 -0.66 15.45
C GLY A 38 3.04 0.24 14.64
N GLN A 39 3.40 0.64 13.41
CA GLN A 39 2.49 1.31 12.49
C GLN A 39 1.71 0.30 11.63
N PHE A 40 0.55 0.73 11.12
CA PHE A 40 -0.29 -0.06 10.23
C PHE A 40 -0.73 0.79 9.02
N VAL A 41 -1.14 0.12 7.95
CA VAL A 41 -1.72 0.75 6.76
C VAL A 41 -3.24 0.53 6.75
N ILE A 42 -4.00 1.53 6.31
CA ILE A 42 -5.44 1.43 6.07
C ILE A 42 -5.66 1.45 4.56
N VAL A 43 -6.41 0.48 4.04
CA VAL A 43 -6.80 0.42 2.63
C VAL A 43 -8.19 1.04 2.49
N MET A 44 -8.33 2.00 1.58
CA MET A 44 -9.59 2.65 1.24
C MET A 44 -9.99 2.23 -0.17
N SER A 45 -11.28 1.92 -0.38
CA SER A 45 -11.89 1.53 -1.66
C SER A 45 -12.55 2.71 -2.37
#